data_AF-A0A167MHT0-F1
#
_entry.id   AF-A0A167MHT0-F1
#
_cell.length_a   1.000
_cell.length_b   1.000
_cell.length_c   1.000
_cell.angle_alpha   90.00
_cell.angle_beta   90.00
_cell.angle_gamma   90.00
#
_symmetry.space_group_name_H-M   'P 1'
#
loop_
_entity.id
_entity.type
_entity.pdbx_description
1 polymer ?
#
loop_
_entity_poly.entity_id
_entity_poly.type
_entity_poly.pdbx_seq_one_letter_code
_entity_poly.pdbx_strand_id
1 'polypeptide(L)'
;MEKAMKKLKLLFLLFIPVESIASDITDKEAEKLLILGQKYFSNQQYSNALVVWNKLISTSALGKEKVIQLQSIAESNIGYIYSNGLGVKVDHSKAEEYWLESSKKGNMEAKYHLCYTYGGKKIPGKGIIEASQFCKSAYNFYSSKTNKEYSDEYIIDHISKFYREYKMGEKGLERVNEK
;
A
#
# COMPACT_ATOMS: atom_id res chain seq x y z
N MET A 1 55.67 10.44 -28.69
CA MET A 1 54.22 10.65 -28.94
C MET A 1 53.49 9.38 -29.40
N GLU A 2 54.02 8.17 -29.16
CA GLU A 2 53.44 6.92 -29.68
C GLU A 2 52.97 5.93 -28.60
N LYS A 3 52.96 6.35 -27.32
CA LYS A 3 52.45 5.54 -26.19
C LYS A 3 51.11 6.02 -25.62
N ALA A 4 50.52 7.09 -26.18
CA ALA A 4 49.21 7.60 -25.77
C ALA A 4 48.03 7.10 -26.63
N MET A 5 48.29 6.45 -27.79
CA MET A 5 47.25 6.03 -28.74
C MET A 5 46.75 4.58 -28.58
N LYS A 6 47.08 3.88 -27.48
CA LYS A 6 46.60 2.51 -27.21
C LYS A 6 45.56 2.38 -26.09
N LYS A 7 45.08 3.49 -25.51
CA LYS A 7 43.88 3.49 -24.64
C LYS A 7 42.64 4.08 -25.35
N LEU A 8 42.60 3.96 -26.68
CA LEU A 8 41.52 4.46 -27.54
C LEU A 8 40.61 3.33 -28.10
N LYS A 9 40.63 2.12 -27.53
CA LYS A 9 39.70 1.03 -27.89
C LYS A 9 39.33 0.27 -26.61
N LEU A 10 38.05 0.04 -26.37
CA LEU A 10 37.38 -0.46 -25.14
C LEU A 10 37.31 0.61 -24.03
N LEU A 11 36.22 1.36 -23.87
CA LEU A 11 34.94 0.84 -23.40
C LEU A 11 33.77 1.70 -23.92
N PHE A 12 33.45 1.55 -25.21
CA PHE A 12 32.14 1.87 -25.77
C PHE A 12 31.18 0.73 -25.40
N LEU A 13 30.70 0.69 -24.15
CA LEU A 13 29.64 -0.17 -23.63
C LEU A 13 29.03 0.62 -22.45
N LEU A 14 27.82 1.19 -22.46
CA LEU A 14 26.59 0.84 -23.13
C LEU A 14 25.86 2.14 -23.53
N PHE A 15 25.79 2.43 -24.82
CA PHE A 15 24.75 3.29 -25.35
C PHE A 15 23.47 2.45 -25.36
N ILE A 16 22.81 2.36 -24.20
CA ILE A 16 21.43 1.88 -24.18
C ILE A 16 20.65 2.98 -24.92
N PRO A 17 19.96 2.68 -26.04
CA PRO A 17 19.08 3.66 -26.63
C PRO A 17 18.10 4.09 -25.53
N VAL A 18 18.08 5.40 -25.25
CA VAL A 18 17.17 6.06 -24.30
C VAL A 18 15.76 6.07 -24.89
N GLU A 19 15.24 4.89 -25.22
CA GLU A 19 13.93 4.66 -25.82
C GLU A 19 13.08 3.75 -24.91
N SER A 20 13.52 3.53 -23.66
CA SER A 20 12.72 2.90 -22.62
C SER A 20 12.90 3.55 -21.24
N ILE A 21 13.08 4.87 -21.20
CA ILE A 21 12.55 5.60 -20.04
C ILE A 21 11.09 5.83 -20.40
N ALA A 22 10.20 4.92 -20.00
CA ALA A 22 8.79 5.25 -19.92
C ALA A 22 8.75 6.57 -19.12
N SER A 23 8.39 7.68 -19.77
CA SER A 23 8.53 9.01 -19.20
C SER A 23 7.94 9.01 -17.79
N ASP A 24 8.78 9.22 -16.77
CA ASP A 24 8.33 9.08 -15.40
C ASP A 24 7.14 10.02 -15.15
N ILE A 25 6.06 9.50 -14.57
CA ILE A 25 4.83 10.28 -14.36
C ILE A 25 5.12 11.54 -13.55
N THR A 26 4.62 12.69 -13.98
CA THR A 26 4.74 13.91 -13.18
C THR A 26 3.79 13.85 -11.97
N ASP A 27 4.14 14.54 -10.88
CA ASP A 27 3.27 14.63 -9.70
C ASP A 27 1.84 15.08 -10.06
N LYS A 28 1.74 16.06 -10.98
CA LYS A 28 0.45 16.60 -11.44
C LYS A 28 -0.38 15.57 -12.22
N GLU A 29 0.27 14.72 -13.01
CA GLU A 29 -0.41 13.63 -13.72
C GLU A 29 -0.86 12.54 -12.75
N ALA A 30 -0.02 12.19 -11.77
CA ALA A 30 -0.35 11.22 -10.74
C ALA A 30 -1.56 11.67 -9.91
N GLU A 31 -1.58 12.94 -9.49
CA GLU A 31 -2.70 13.55 -8.77
C GLU A 31 -3.99 13.51 -9.60
N LYS A 32 -3.91 13.88 -10.88
CA LYS A 32 -5.06 13.85 -11.78
C LYS A 32 -5.65 12.45 -11.91
N LEU A 33 -4.80 11.43 -12.03
CA LEU A 33 -5.27 10.04 -12.07
C LEU A 33 -5.94 9.64 -10.76
N LEU A 34 -5.34 9.97 -9.61
CA LEU A 34 -5.94 9.66 -8.32
C LEU A 34 -7.33 10.31 -8.16
N ILE A 35 -7.43 11.61 -8.44
CA ILE A 35 -8.68 12.39 -8.35
C ILE A 35 -9.73 11.87 -9.33
N LEU A 36 -9.33 11.53 -10.57
CA LEU A 36 -10.26 11.00 -11.56
C LEU A 36 -10.81 9.63 -11.13
N GLY A 37 -9.96 8.75 -10.61
CA GLY A 37 -10.40 7.47 -10.06
C GLY A 37 -11.36 7.66 -8.88
N GLN A 38 -11.07 8.60 -7.97
CA GLN A 38 -11.97 8.95 -6.86
C GLN A 38 -13.32 9.45 -7.35
N LYS A 39 -13.34 10.31 -8.39
CA LYS A 39 -14.58 10.80 -9.00
C LYS A 39 -15.40 9.65 -9.58
N TYR A 40 -14.76 8.71 -10.26
CA TYR A 40 -15.44 7.51 -10.77
C TYR A 40 -16.01 6.67 -9.64
N PHE A 41 -15.23 6.44 -8.58
CA PHE A 41 -15.64 5.69 -7.41
C PHE A 41 -16.87 6.32 -6.73
N SER A 42 -16.86 7.63 -6.47
CA SER A 42 -17.99 8.33 -5.85
C SER A 42 -19.27 8.29 -6.70
N ASN A 43 -19.13 8.16 -8.01
CA ASN A 43 -20.24 7.97 -8.95
C ASN A 43 -20.60 6.48 -9.15
N GLN A 44 -20.08 5.58 -8.31
CA GLN A 44 -20.28 4.13 -8.37
C GLN A 44 -19.80 3.48 -9.69
N GLN A 45 -18.95 4.17 -10.45
CA GLN A 45 -18.33 3.68 -11.68
C GLN A 45 -17.04 2.91 -11.35
N TYR A 46 -17.17 1.83 -10.59
CA TYR A 46 -16.04 1.13 -9.97
C TYR A 46 -15.05 0.54 -10.99
N SER A 47 -15.55 -0.01 -12.10
CA SER A 47 -14.67 -0.52 -13.17
C SER A 47 -13.81 0.58 -13.79
N ASN A 48 -14.36 1.80 -13.95
CA ASN A 48 -13.60 2.95 -14.44
C ASN A 48 -12.57 3.42 -13.41
N ALA A 49 -12.94 3.45 -12.13
CA ALA A 49 -12.02 3.77 -11.04
C ALA A 49 -10.83 2.79 -11.02
N LEU A 50 -11.10 1.49 -11.14
CA LEU A 50 -10.07 0.45 -11.24
C LEU A 50 -9.14 0.69 -12.43
N VAL A 51 -9.66 1.00 -13.62
CA VAL A 51 -8.82 1.26 -14.80
C VAL A 51 -7.87 2.43 -14.54
N VAL A 52 -8.37 3.53 -13.99
CA VAL A 52 -7.57 4.73 -13.74
C VAL A 52 -6.53 4.51 -12.64
N TRP A 53 -6.90 3.85 -11.54
CA TRP A 53 -5.97 3.57 -10.46
C TRP A 53 -4.93 2.50 -10.84
N ASN A 54 -5.31 1.47 -11.60
CA ASN A 54 -4.34 0.51 -12.16
C ASN A 54 -3.33 1.21 -13.08
N LYS A 55 -3.77 2.18 -13.87
CA LYS A 55 -2.86 3.02 -14.67
C LYS A 55 -1.87 3.76 -13.76
N LEU A 56 -2.34 4.42 -12.70
CA LEU A 56 -1.48 5.14 -11.75
C LEU A 56 -0.44 4.23 -11.07
N ILE A 57 -0.82 3.04 -10.61
CA ILE A 57 0.13 2.16 -9.91
C ILE A 57 1.12 1.49 -10.86
N SER A 58 0.79 1.42 -12.16
CA SER A 58 1.67 0.85 -13.19
C SER A 58 2.79 1.80 -13.65
N THR A 59 2.74 3.09 -13.28
CA THR A 59 3.77 4.07 -13.68
C THR A 59 5.00 4.05 -12.77
N SER A 60 6.18 4.31 -13.33
CA SER A 60 7.42 4.53 -12.57
C SER A 60 7.32 5.75 -11.66
N ALA A 61 7.75 5.59 -10.41
CA ALA A 61 7.75 6.61 -9.36
C ALA A 61 9.14 6.76 -8.70
N LEU A 62 10.22 6.39 -9.40
CA LEU A 62 11.56 6.37 -8.83
C LEU A 62 11.96 7.77 -8.32
N GLY A 63 12.30 7.86 -7.03
CA GLY A 63 12.68 9.12 -6.38
C GLY A 63 11.52 10.11 -6.18
N LYS A 64 10.27 9.75 -6.45
CA LYS A 64 9.09 10.62 -6.33
C LYS A 64 8.22 10.22 -5.16
N GLU A 65 8.61 10.64 -3.95
CA GLU A 65 7.91 10.31 -2.70
C GLU A 65 6.40 10.62 -2.75
N LYS A 66 6.03 11.76 -3.33
CA LYS A 66 4.63 12.14 -3.50
C LYS A 66 3.87 11.16 -4.40
N VAL A 67 4.45 10.76 -5.53
CA VAL A 67 3.83 9.76 -6.42
C VAL A 67 3.68 8.42 -5.70
N ILE A 68 4.69 8.00 -4.93
CA ILE A 68 4.62 6.78 -4.10
C ILE A 68 3.46 6.86 -3.10
N GLN A 69 3.26 8.02 -2.44
CA GLN A 69 2.11 8.23 -1.55
C GLN A 69 0.78 8.13 -2.31
N LEU A 70 0.66 8.77 -3.48
CA LEU A 70 -0.55 8.71 -4.30
C LEU A 70 -0.85 7.28 -4.78
N GLN A 71 0.17 6.54 -5.19
CA GLN A 71 0.05 5.13 -5.56
C GLN A 71 -0.41 4.28 -4.38
N SER A 72 0.11 4.54 -3.17
CA SER A 72 -0.32 3.83 -1.97
C SER A 72 -1.83 4.02 -1.69
N ILE A 73 -2.35 5.23 -1.90
CA ILE A 73 -3.79 5.51 -1.75
C ILE A 73 -4.58 4.75 -2.82
N ALA A 74 -4.13 4.78 -4.07
CA ALA A 74 -4.77 4.05 -5.17
C ALA A 74 -4.81 2.54 -4.91
N GLU A 75 -3.71 1.95 -4.44
CA GLU A 75 -3.65 0.53 -4.05
C GLU A 75 -4.64 0.22 -2.92
N SER A 76 -4.72 1.08 -1.89
CA SER A 76 -5.68 0.90 -0.79
C SER A 76 -7.12 0.87 -1.30
N ASN A 77 -7.46 1.80 -2.20
CA ASN A 77 -8.80 1.89 -2.79
C ASN A 77 -9.12 0.68 -3.70
N ILE A 78 -8.13 0.19 -4.46
CA ILE A 78 -8.29 -1.02 -5.27
C ILE A 78 -8.55 -2.22 -4.35
N GLY A 79 -7.79 -2.35 -3.26
CA GLY A 79 -8.01 -3.40 -2.26
C GLY A 79 -9.44 -3.36 -1.69
N TYR A 80 -9.93 -2.17 -1.36
CA TYR A 80 -11.31 -1.97 -0.90
C TYR A 80 -12.35 -2.43 -1.93
N ILE A 81 -12.15 -2.13 -3.22
CA ILE A 81 -13.03 -2.59 -4.30
C ILE A 81 -13.11 -4.13 -4.33
N TYR A 82 -11.97 -4.82 -4.31
CA TYR A 82 -11.95 -6.29 -4.35
C TYR A 82 -12.54 -6.92 -3.10
N SER A 83 -12.29 -6.35 -1.91
CA SER A 83 -12.83 -6.87 -0.66
C SER A 83 -14.36 -6.78 -0.60
N ASN A 84 -14.95 -5.76 -1.23
CA ASN A 84 -16.39 -5.52 -1.21
C ASN A 84 -17.09 -5.98 -2.50
N GLY A 85 -16.36 -6.44 -3.51
CA GLY A 85 -16.93 -6.86 -4.80
C GLY A 85 -17.59 -5.71 -5.57
N LEU A 86 -17.02 -4.51 -5.51
CA LEU A 86 -17.61 -3.31 -6.14
C LEU A 86 -17.32 -3.30 -7.63
N GLY A 87 -18.30 -3.70 -8.45
CA GLY A 87 -18.13 -3.80 -9.91
C GLY A 87 -17.17 -4.91 -10.36
N VAL A 88 -16.77 -5.79 -9.43
CA VAL A 88 -15.95 -6.99 -9.65
C VAL A 88 -16.43 -8.10 -8.71
N LYS A 89 -16.00 -9.35 -8.93
CA LYS A 89 -16.26 -10.40 -7.94
C LYS A 89 -15.46 -10.11 -6.66
N VAL A 90 -16.04 -10.44 -5.51
CA VAL A 90 -15.35 -10.38 -4.22
C VAL A 90 -14.10 -11.27 -4.28
N ASP A 91 -12.96 -10.69 -3.90
CA ASP A 91 -11.68 -11.39 -3.85
C ASP A 91 -10.84 -10.84 -2.69
N HIS A 92 -10.96 -11.47 -1.52
CA HIS A 92 -10.27 -11.03 -0.32
C HIS A 92 -8.75 -11.26 -0.38
N SER A 93 -8.30 -12.28 -1.12
CA SER A 93 -6.86 -12.54 -1.31
C SER A 93 -6.22 -11.42 -2.12
N LYS A 94 -6.87 -11.03 -3.21
CA LYS A 94 -6.41 -9.90 -4.02
C LYS A 94 -6.48 -8.57 -3.28
N ALA A 95 -7.52 -8.37 -2.46
CA ALA A 95 -7.61 -7.19 -1.60
C ALA A 95 -6.42 -7.10 -0.62
N GLU A 96 -6.08 -8.23 0.01
CA GLU A 96 -4.95 -8.34 0.92
C GLU A 96 -3.62 -8.02 0.23
N GLU A 97 -3.39 -8.52 -0.99
CA GLU A 97 -2.19 -8.20 -1.78
C GLU A 97 -2.02 -6.69 -2.02
N TYR A 98 -3.08 -6.01 -2.46
CA TYR A 98 -3.03 -4.57 -2.68
C TYR A 98 -2.81 -3.79 -1.39
N TRP A 99 -3.45 -4.18 -0.29
CA TRP A 99 -3.22 -3.53 1.00
C TRP A 99 -1.81 -3.78 1.54
N LEU A 100 -1.22 -4.95 1.33
CA LEU A 100 0.17 -5.22 1.70
C LEU A 100 1.11 -4.28 0.95
N GLU A 101 0.98 -4.15 -0.38
CA GLU A 101 1.81 -3.23 -1.16
C GLU A 101 1.62 -1.76 -0.73
N SER A 102 0.37 -1.34 -0.53
CA SER A 102 0.05 -0.01 -0.02
C SER A 102 0.66 0.26 1.37
N SER A 103 0.63 -0.73 2.26
CA SER A 103 1.16 -0.61 3.62
C SER A 103 2.68 -0.45 3.65
N LYS A 104 3.40 -1.10 2.72
CA LYS A 104 4.86 -0.96 2.54
C LYS A 104 5.23 0.46 2.12
N LYS A 105 4.35 1.15 1.40
CA LYS A 105 4.47 2.56 1.03
C LYS A 105 4.01 3.52 2.13
N GLY A 106 3.63 3.00 3.30
CA GLY A 106 3.30 3.78 4.49
C GLY A 106 1.83 4.15 4.65
N ASN A 107 0.93 3.65 3.79
CA ASN A 107 -0.49 3.97 3.87
C ASN A 107 -1.13 3.38 5.14
N MET A 108 -1.74 4.24 5.96
CA MET A 108 -2.31 3.83 7.26
C MET A 108 -3.72 3.23 7.14
N GLU A 109 -4.46 3.58 6.09
CA GLU A 109 -5.77 2.98 5.81
C GLU A 109 -5.62 1.52 5.36
N ALA A 110 -4.62 1.23 4.53
CA ALA A 110 -4.26 -0.15 4.19
C ALA A 110 -3.84 -0.97 5.41
N LYS A 111 -3.04 -0.39 6.33
CA LYS A 111 -2.70 -1.06 7.60
C LYS A 111 -3.93 -1.30 8.47
N TYR A 112 -4.89 -0.38 8.49
CA TYR A 112 -6.18 -0.59 9.15
C TYR A 112 -6.95 -1.76 8.53
N HIS A 113 -7.04 -1.83 7.21
CA HIS A 113 -7.71 -2.93 6.52
C HIS A 113 -7.02 -4.28 6.74
N LEU A 114 -5.69 -4.33 6.78
CA LEU A 114 -4.93 -5.54 7.12
C LEU A 114 -5.15 -5.96 8.57
N CYS A 115 -5.12 -5.02 9.52
CA CYS A 115 -5.45 -5.25 10.92
C CYS A 115 -6.82 -5.93 11.08
N TYR A 116 -7.83 -5.43 10.36
CA TYR A 116 -9.19 -5.98 10.35
C TYR A 116 -9.27 -7.34 9.65
N THR A 117 -8.67 -7.47 8.47
CA THR A 117 -8.67 -8.70 7.65
C THR A 117 -8.06 -9.86 8.41
N TYR A 118 -7.00 -9.59 9.18
CA TYR A 118 -6.38 -10.58 10.03
C TYR A 118 -7.17 -10.87 11.30
N GLY A 119 -8.06 -9.96 11.72
CA GLY A 119 -8.75 -10.03 13.02
C GLY A 119 -9.93 -10.97 12.99
N GLY A 120 -10.55 -11.08 11.82
CA GLY A 120 -11.57 -12.07 11.54
C GLY A 120 -11.03 -13.47 11.25
N LYS A 121 -9.72 -13.62 10.98
CA LYS A 121 -9.10 -14.92 10.69
C LYS A 121 -8.56 -15.52 12.00
N LYS A 122 -8.83 -16.80 12.28
CA LYS A 122 -8.05 -17.56 13.30
C LYS A 122 -6.65 -17.76 12.73
N ILE A 123 -5.76 -16.80 12.95
CA ILE A 123 -4.39 -16.86 12.45
C ILE A 123 -3.50 -17.52 13.51
N PRO A 124 -3.04 -18.77 13.31
CA PRO A 124 -2.02 -19.35 14.17
C PRO A 124 -0.64 -18.76 13.85
N GLY A 125 0.20 -18.61 14.88
CA GLY A 125 1.63 -18.32 14.71
C GLY A 125 1.94 -16.90 14.23
N LYS A 126 2.89 -16.78 13.28
CA LYS A 126 3.54 -15.51 12.89
C LYS A 126 2.59 -14.41 12.39
N GLY A 127 1.48 -14.78 11.74
CA GLY A 127 0.55 -13.77 11.24
C GLY A 127 -0.20 -13.00 12.34
N ILE A 128 -0.24 -13.51 13.58
CA ILE A 128 -0.79 -12.76 14.72
C ILE A 128 0.10 -11.57 15.10
N ILE A 129 1.42 -11.72 14.90
CA ILE A 129 2.42 -10.67 15.18
C ILE A 129 2.33 -9.58 14.12
N GLU A 130 2.26 -9.96 12.84
CA GLU A 130 2.10 -9.02 11.74
C GLU A 130 0.81 -8.21 11.88
N ALA A 131 -0.30 -8.89 12.21
CA ALA A 131 -1.58 -8.23 12.48
C ALA A 131 -1.51 -7.25 13.66
N SER A 132 -0.89 -7.65 14.78
CA SER A 132 -0.64 -6.79 15.94
C SER A 132 0.14 -5.52 15.54
N GLN A 133 1.17 -5.66 14.70
CA GLN A 133 1.98 -4.55 14.22
C GLN A 133 1.20 -3.60 13.30
N PHE A 134 0.37 -4.13 12.40
CA PHE A 134 -0.52 -3.32 11.56
C PHE A 134 -1.51 -2.52 12.41
N CYS A 135 -2.19 -3.18 13.36
CA CYS A 135 -3.11 -2.52 14.28
C CYS A 135 -2.43 -1.44 15.12
N LYS A 136 -1.27 -1.75 15.71
CA LYS A 136 -0.52 -0.79 16.52
C LYS A 136 -0.14 0.46 15.73
N SER A 137 0.35 0.26 14.50
CA SER A 137 0.76 1.35 13.63
C SER A 137 -0.42 2.26 13.27
N ALA A 138 -1.54 1.65 12.83
CA ALA A 138 -2.75 2.39 12.50
C ALA A 138 -3.32 3.10 13.74
N TYR A 139 -3.44 2.41 14.88
CA TYR A 139 -3.94 2.98 16.13
C TYR A 139 -3.15 4.23 16.55
N ASN A 140 -1.82 4.14 16.55
CA ASN A 140 -0.96 5.26 16.93
C ASN A 140 -1.16 6.45 15.99
N PHE A 141 -1.22 6.20 14.68
CA PHE A 141 -1.44 7.24 13.68
C PHE A 141 -2.78 7.95 13.92
N TYR A 142 -3.90 7.23 13.90
CA TYR A 142 -5.23 7.82 14.07
C TYR A 142 -5.40 8.47 15.45
N SER A 143 -4.85 7.89 16.52
CA SER A 143 -4.90 8.46 17.87
C SER A 143 -4.12 9.76 18.00
N SER A 144 -3.07 9.95 17.21
CA SER A 144 -2.18 11.12 17.26
C SER A 144 -2.70 12.34 16.50
N LYS A 145 -3.72 12.18 15.64
CA LYS A 145 -4.34 13.30 14.92
C LYS A 145 -4.95 14.30 15.92
N THR A 146 -4.63 15.59 15.75
CA THR A 146 -5.13 16.68 16.60
C THR A 146 -6.54 17.13 16.24
N ASN A 147 -6.91 17.04 14.95
CA ASN A 147 -8.25 17.31 14.44
C ASN A 147 -8.88 16.00 13.98
N LYS A 148 -9.43 15.23 14.94
CA LYS A 148 -10.05 13.93 14.65
C LYS A 148 -11.40 14.14 13.98
N GLU A 149 -11.61 13.46 12.87
CA GLU A 149 -12.93 13.30 12.29
C GLU A 149 -13.71 12.21 13.04
N TYR A 150 -15.04 12.21 12.93
CA TYR A 150 -15.87 11.14 13.51
C TYR A 150 -15.46 9.74 13.00
N SER A 151 -15.06 9.66 11.73
CA SER A 151 -14.51 8.46 11.11
C SER A 151 -13.23 7.99 11.81
N ASP A 152 -12.37 8.90 12.26
CA ASP A 152 -11.13 8.57 12.98
C ASP A 152 -11.44 7.96 14.35
N GLU A 153 -12.45 8.48 15.08
CA GLU A 153 -12.86 7.91 16.37
C GLU A 153 -13.42 6.49 16.24
N TYR A 154 -14.26 6.27 15.23
CA TYR A 154 -14.77 4.94 14.90
C TYR A 154 -13.62 3.97 14.55
N ILE A 155 -12.67 4.41 13.73
CA ILE A 155 -11.48 3.62 13.37
C ILE A 155 -10.65 3.29 14.62
N ILE A 156 -10.41 4.26 15.51
CA ILE A 156 -9.66 4.06 16.75
C ILE A 156 -10.32 3.00 17.63
N ASP A 157 -11.63 3.10 17.87
CA ASP A 157 -12.37 2.13 18.69
C ASP A 157 -12.23 0.72 18.09
N HIS A 158 -12.46 0.60 16.79
CA HIS A 158 -12.41 -0.68 16.10
C HIS A 158 -11.01 -1.31 16.13
N ILE A 159 -9.95 -0.53 15.82
CA ILE A 159 -8.57 -1.00 15.90
C ILE A 159 -8.20 -1.39 17.34
N SER A 160 -8.66 -0.63 18.35
CA SER A 160 -8.30 -0.87 19.74
C SER A 160 -8.75 -2.25 20.24
N LYS A 161 -9.88 -2.75 19.74
CA LYS A 161 -10.38 -4.09 20.03
C LYS A 161 -9.43 -5.15 19.46
N PHE A 162 -9.14 -5.10 18.17
CA PHE A 162 -8.24 -6.06 17.52
C PHE A 162 -6.83 -6.03 18.11
N TYR A 163 -6.28 -4.84 18.35
CA TYR A 163 -4.96 -4.70 18.94
C TYR A 163 -4.85 -5.36 20.33
N ARG A 164 -5.89 -5.25 21.17
CA ARG A 164 -5.93 -5.94 22.47
C ARG A 164 -5.97 -7.45 22.31
N GLU A 165 -6.79 -7.96 21.37
CA GLU A 165 -6.91 -9.39 21.09
C GLU A 165 -5.57 -9.99 20.63
N TYR A 166 -4.88 -9.33 19.69
CA TYR A 166 -3.58 -9.83 19.20
C TYR A 166 -2.48 -9.77 20.24
N LYS A 167 -2.40 -8.69 21.02
CA LYS A 167 -1.40 -8.57 22.10
C LYS A 167 -1.54 -9.68 23.15
N MET A 168 -2.77 -10.16 23.39
CA MET A 168 -3.01 -11.30 24.26
C MET A 168 -2.58 -12.63 23.60
N GLY A 169 -2.80 -12.77 22.29
CA GLY A 169 -2.32 -13.90 21.49
C GLY A 169 -0.80 -14.02 21.44
N GLU A 170 -0.08 -12.91 21.25
CA GLU A 170 1.39 -12.85 21.24
C GLU A 170 1.99 -13.37 22.56
N LYS A 171 1.51 -12.86 23.70
CA LYS A 171 1.91 -13.34 25.03
C LYS A 171 1.61 -14.83 25.25
N GLY A 172 0.58 -15.36 24.59
CA GLY A 172 0.26 -16.78 24.59
C GLY A 172 1.34 -17.60 23.91
N LEU A 173 1.80 -17.17 22.73
CA LEU A 173 2.85 -17.83 21.95
C LEU A 173 4.21 -17.79 22.67
N GLU A 174 4.59 -16.66 23.26
CA GLU A 174 5.82 -16.52 24.04
C GLU A 174 5.88 -17.57 25.17
N ARG A 175 4.80 -17.71 25.94
CA ARG A 175 4.70 -18.69 27.03
C ARG A 175 4.74 -20.16 26.59
N VAL A 176 4.34 -20.47 25.36
CA VAL A 176 4.42 -21.84 24.82
C VAL A 176 5.85 -22.16 24.37
N ASN A 177 6.57 -21.18 23.83
CA ASN A 177 7.94 -21.37 23.34
C ASN A 177 9.00 -21.38 24.46
N GLU A 178 8.64 -20.95 25.67
CA GLU A 178 9.51 -20.98 26.87
C GLU A 178 9.41 -22.29 27.69
N LYS A 179 8.56 -23.24 27.28
CA LYS A 179 8.36 -24.55 27.95
C LYS A 179 8.93 -25.70 27.11
#